data_AF-N9NGL4-F1
#
_entry.id   AF-N9NGL4-F1
#
_cell.length_a   1.000
_cell.length_b   1.000
_cell.length_c   1.000
_cell.angle_alpha   90.00
_cell.angle_beta   90.00
_cell.angle_gamma   90.00
#
_symmetry.space_group_name_H-M   'P 1'
#
loop_
_entity.id
_entity.type
_entity.pdbx_description
1 polymer ?
#
loop_
_entity_poly.entity_id
_entity_poly.type
_entity_poly.pdbx_seq_one_letter_code
_entity_poly.pdbx_strand_id
1 'polypeptide(L)'
;MWELFTEPSNVVFSISLSLMLMFAALECILLFLGGGSQSVFDQLLPEDSHHVDLHPANNPNIFSKVFDWLYLGQLPLFIWLIIFLTTYGLSGLLIQGIFERLTGHLVNGWIISPACLFLCMPLVRFNAKIAEKILPKDETTAIHIEELIGRTAIIILGDARANSPAQAKVQDQYGHTHYVLVEPANGEILKQGQSVILMDKTRNGFQAMKV
;
A
#
# COMPACT_ATOMS: atom_id res chain seq x y z
N MET A 1 -26.68 3.63 29.55
CA MET A 1 -25.73 3.43 28.43
C MET A 1 -25.50 4.72 27.64
N TRP A 2 -26.55 5.41 27.18
CA TRP A 2 -26.39 6.70 26.50
C TRP A 2 -25.64 7.77 27.31
N GLU A 3 -25.86 7.82 28.62
CA GLU A 3 -25.20 8.78 29.50
C GLU A 3 -23.66 8.63 29.53
N LEU A 4 -23.13 7.42 29.37
CA LEU A 4 -21.70 7.19 29.32
C LEU A 4 -21.05 7.85 28.10
N PHE A 5 -21.75 7.90 26.96
CA PHE A 5 -21.25 8.48 25.72
C PHE A 5 -21.31 10.01 25.71
N THR A 6 -22.29 10.59 26.40
CA THR A 6 -22.52 12.05 26.43
C THR A 6 -21.85 12.75 27.61
N GLU A 7 -21.29 11.98 28.55
CA GLU A 7 -20.61 12.52 29.72
C GLU A 7 -19.39 13.37 29.31
N PRO A 8 -19.20 14.59 29.85
CA PRO A 8 -18.12 15.49 29.44
C PRO A 8 -16.72 14.86 29.47
N SER A 9 -16.49 13.93 30.39
CA SER A 9 -15.23 13.19 30.52
C SER A 9 -14.99 12.18 29.39
N ASN A 10 -16.04 11.69 28.74
CA ASN A 10 -16.02 10.67 27.67
C ASN A 10 -16.26 11.22 26.27
N VAL A 11 -16.76 12.45 26.14
CA VAL A 11 -17.13 13.07 24.86
C VAL A 11 -16.01 12.98 23.82
N VAL A 12 -14.74 13.09 24.22
CA VAL A 12 -13.58 12.96 23.30
C VAL A 12 -13.52 11.57 22.65
N PHE A 13 -13.80 10.51 23.42
CA PHE A 13 -13.80 9.14 22.90
C PHE A 13 -15.01 8.87 22.01
N SER A 14 -16.18 9.40 22.40
CA SER A 14 -17.41 9.31 21.62
C SER A 14 -17.30 10.05 20.27
N ILE A 15 -16.73 11.25 20.26
CA ILE A 15 -16.43 12.01 19.03
C ILE A 15 -15.49 11.20 18.14
N SER A 16 -14.45 10.60 18.72
CA SER A 16 -13.51 9.76 17.96
C SER A 16 -14.23 8.58 17.30
N LEU A 17 -15.12 7.87 18.01
CA LEU A 17 -15.90 6.78 17.43
C LEU A 17 -16.90 7.27 16.37
N SER A 18 -17.52 8.43 16.58
CA SER A 18 -18.44 9.01 15.60
C SER A 18 -17.71 9.37 14.30
N LEU A 19 -16.52 9.97 14.41
CA LEU A 19 -15.72 10.34 13.25
C LEU A 19 -15.18 9.10 12.52
N MET A 20 -14.81 8.06 13.28
CA MET A 20 -14.46 6.76 12.72
C MET A 20 -15.61 6.17 11.91
N LEU A 21 -16.83 6.16 12.45
CA LEU A 21 -18.02 5.66 11.74
C LEU A 21 -18.29 6.46 10.48
N MET A 22 -18.10 7.79 10.52
CA MET A 22 -18.22 8.64 9.34
C MET A 22 -17.23 8.26 8.25
N PHE A 23 -15.96 8.05 8.59
CA PHE A 23 -14.95 7.62 7.61
C PHE A 23 -15.20 6.20 7.10
N ALA A 24 -15.59 5.26 7.96
CA ALA A 24 -15.93 3.91 7.55
C ALA A 24 -17.14 3.90 6.59
N ALA A 25 -18.17 4.70 6.87
CA ALA A 25 -19.32 4.85 5.99
C ALA A 25 -18.93 5.47 4.64
N LEU A 26 -18.10 6.51 4.66
CA LEU A 26 -17.58 7.14 3.45
C LEU A 26 -16.78 6.14 2.60
N GLU A 27 -15.89 5.36 3.22
CA GLU A 27 -15.11 4.33 2.54
C GLU A 27 -16.03 3.27 1.93
N CYS A 28 -17.03 2.78 2.68
CA CYS A 28 -18.02 1.84 2.15
C CYS A 28 -18.77 2.40 0.94
N ILE A 29 -19.20 3.66 0.98
CA ILE A 29 -19.87 4.31 -0.15
C ILE A 29 -18.94 4.35 -1.36
N LEU A 30 -17.68 4.77 -1.19
CA LEU A 30 -16.71 4.80 -2.28
C LEU A 30 -16.48 3.42 -2.89
N LEU A 31 -16.37 2.37 -2.05
CA LEU A 31 -16.26 0.99 -2.51
C LEU A 31 -17.46 0.55 -3.34
N PHE A 32 -18.68 0.94 -2.97
CA PHE A 32 -19.89 0.67 -3.77
C PHE A 32 -19.87 1.38 -5.13
N LEU A 33 -19.25 2.57 -5.20
CA LEU A 33 -19.09 3.33 -6.43
C LEU A 33 -17.91 2.80 -7.30
N GLY A 34 -17.21 1.76 -6.85
CA GLY A 34 -16.08 1.15 -7.54
C GLY A 34 -14.75 1.91 -7.38
N GLY A 35 -14.69 2.85 -6.43
CA GLY A 35 -13.49 3.62 -6.10
C GLY A 35 -13.00 3.36 -4.67
N GLY A 36 -11.87 3.95 -4.32
CA GLY A 36 -11.36 4.02 -2.95
C GLY A 36 -11.02 5.46 -2.58
N SER A 37 -11.05 5.79 -1.29
CA SER A 37 -10.70 7.16 -0.84
C SER A 37 -9.28 7.57 -1.22
N GLN A 38 -8.37 6.61 -1.32
CA GLN A 38 -7.00 6.82 -1.78
C GLN A 38 -6.96 7.39 -3.20
N SER A 39 -7.79 6.88 -4.12
CA SER A 39 -7.82 7.35 -5.51
C SER A 39 -8.31 8.81 -5.61
N VAL A 40 -9.29 9.18 -4.79
CA VAL A 40 -9.79 10.56 -4.73
C VAL A 40 -8.72 11.48 -4.14
N PHE A 41 -8.02 11.01 -3.10
CA PHE A 41 -6.97 11.77 -2.45
C PHE A 41 -5.77 12.00 -3.39
N ASP A 42 -5.34 10.97 -4.12
CA ASP A 42 -4.25 11.05 -5.10
C ASP A 42 -4.58 12.01 -6.27
N GLN A 43 -5.84 12.11 -6.68
CA GLN A 43 -6.27 13.10 -7.71
C GLN A 43 -6.35 14.54 -7.21
N LEU A 44 -6.56 14.75 -5.90
CA LEU A 44 -6.62 16.08 -5.29
C LEU A 44 -5.21 16.61 -4.95
N LEU A 45 -4.24 15.71 -4.86
CA LEU A 45 -2.85 16.04 -4.64
C LEU A 45 -2.12 16.28 -5.98
N PRO A 46 -1.41 17.41 -6.16
CA PRO A 46 -0.53 17.59 -7.31
C PRO A 46 0.53 16.48 -7.36
N GLU A 47 0.83 15.98 -8.56
CA GLU A 47 1.76 14.85 -8.82
C GLU A 47 3.15 15.07 -8.18
N ASP A 48 3.57 16.32 -8.00
CA ASP A 48 4.81 16.72 -7.32
C ASP A 48 4.83 16.47 -5.79
N SER A 49 3.70 16.03 -5.20
CA SER A 49 3.61 15.73 -3.76
C SER A 49 3.73 14.24 -3.42
N HIS A 50 3.75 13.34 -4.42
CA HIS A 50 4.06 11.92 -4.21
C HIS A 50 5.53 11.68 -3.87
N HIS A 51 6.38 12.69 -4.14
CA HIS A 51 7.71 12.83 -3.57
C HIS A 51 7.71 14.00 -2.59
N VAL A 52 6.90 13.93 -1.53
CA VAL A 52 7.49 14.34 -0.25
C VAL A 52 8.56 13.31 0.05
N ASP A 53 9.68 13.42 -0.67
CA ASP A 53 10.97 13.04 -0.15
C ASP A 53 11.07 13.85 1.14
N LEU A 54 10.64 13.23 2.24
CA LEU A 54 11.21 13.43 3.54
C LEU A 54 12.68 12.93 3.46
N HIS A 55 13.43 13.42 2.47
CA HIS A 55 14.86 13.40 2.47
C HIS A 55 15.23 14.11 3.76
N PRO A 56 15.86 13.40 4.70
CA PRO A 56 16.03 13.87 6.05
C PRO A 56 16.91 15.11 5.99
N ALA A 57 16.27 16.28 6.07
CA ALA A 57 16.94 17.56 6.22
C ALA A 57 17.57 17.58 7.61
N ASN A 58 18.69 16.84 7.74
CA ASN A 58 19.72 16.84 8.79
C ASN A 58 19.27 16.94 10.26
N ASN A 59 17.98 16.74 10.54
CA ASN A 59 17.37 16.75 11.86
C ASN A 59 16.47 15.52 11.92
N PRO A 60 16.83 14.49 12.71
CA PRO A 60 15.96 13.34 12.92
C PRO A 60 14.78 13.81 13.76
N ASN A 61 13.75 14.35 13.10
CA ASN A 61 12.58 14.85 13.77
C ASN A 61 11.87 13.65 14.42
N ILE A 62 11.72 13.66 15.74
CA ILE A 62 11.19 12.52 16.51
C ILE A 62 9.81 12.10 15.97
N PHE A 63 9.05 13.07 15.47
CA PHE A 63 7.74 12.87 14.85
C PHE A 63 7.77 11.98 13.61
N SER A 64 8.75 12.12 12.70
CA SER A 64 8.82 11.25 11.51
C SER A 64 9.09 9.80 11.90
N LYS A 65 10.02 9.59 12.85
CA LYS A 65 10.28 8.25 13.40
C LYS A 65 9.05 7.63 14.06
N VAL A 66 8.25 8.42 14.77
CA VAL A 66 7.01 7.94 15.39
C VAL A 66 5.96 7.60 14.33
N PHE A 67 5.83 8.41 13.27
CA PHE A 67 4.90 8.13 12.17
C PHE A 67 5.30 6.88 11.38
N ASP A 68 6.57 6.73 11.03
CA ASP A 68 7.09 5.51 10.37
C ASP A 68 6.86 4.28 11.26
N TRP A 69 7.10 4.42 12.58
CA TRP A 69 6.87 3.36 13.55
C TRP A 69 5.40 2.97 13.68
N LEU A 70 4.49 3.89 13.37
CA LEU A 70 3.04 3.69 13.40
C LEU A 70 2.47 3.28 12.03
N TYR A 71 3.35 2.94 11.07
CA TYR A 71 3.00 2.50 9.72
C TYR A 71 2.27 3.58 8.88
N LEU A 72 2.49 4.86 9.17
CA LEU A 72 2.03 5.95 8.31
C LEU A 72 2.73 5.85 6.95
N GLY A 73 1.98 5.77 5.85
CA GLY A 73 2.52 5.64 4.49
C GLY A 73 2.59 4.21 3.92
N GLN A 74 2.41 3.18 4.76
CA GLN A 74 2.25 1.78 4.28
C GLN A 74 0.78 1.39 4.10
N LEU A 75 -0.11 2.17 4.71
CA LEU A 75 -1.56 2.00 4.61
C LEU A 75 -2.17 3.28 4.01
N PRO A 76 -3.25 3.15 3.23
CA PRO A 76 -4.11 4.28 2.87
C PRO A 76 -4.49 5.07 4.13
N LEU A 77 -4.40 6.40 4.05
CA LEU A 77 -4.52 7.29 5.20
C LEU A 77 -5.84 7.07 5.95
N PHE A 78 -6.93 6.86 5.21
CA PHE A 78 -8.26 6.62 5.77
C PHE A 78 -8.34 5.32 6.58
N ILE A 79 -7.74 4.23 6.10
CA ILE A 79 -7.73 2.94 6.81
C ILE A 79 -6.95 3.08 8.12
N TRP A 80 -5.79 3.72 8.05
CA TRP A 80 -4.97 3.98 9.23
C TRP A 80 -5.73 4.83 10.26
N LEU A 81 -6.42 5.88 9.79
CA LEU A 81 -7.22 6.77 10.63
C LEU A 81 -8.37 6.02 11.32
N ILE A 82 -9.08 5.15 10.60
CA ILE A 82 -10.14 4.29 11.16
C ILE A 82 -9.57 3.41 12.28
N ILE A 83 -8.42 2.76 12.06
CA ILE A 83 -7.76 1.91 13.07
C ILE A 83 -7.37 2.74 14.30
N PHE A 84 -6.77 3.91 14.09
CA PHE A 84 -6.35 4.81 15.17
C PHE A 84 -7.56 5.24 16.02
N LEU A 85 -8.62 5.76 15.40
CA LEU A 85 -9.78 6.28 16.12
C LEU A 85 -10.59 5.17 16.78
N THR A 86 -10.71 4.00 16.14
CA THR A 86 -11.36 2.82 16.76
C THR A 86 -10.61 2.42 18.02
N THR A 87 -9.30 2.25 17.93
CA THR A 87 -8.47 1.79 19.05
C THR A 87 -8.47 2.82 20.17
N TYR A 88 -8.33 4.10 19.84
CA TYR A 88 -8.33 5.19 20.80
C TYR A 88 -9.69 5.33 21.52
N GLY A 89 -10.78 5.42 20.76
CA GLY A 89 -12.12 5.59 21.30
C GLY A 89 -12.57 4.38 22.14
N LEU A 90 -12.34 3.16 21.65
CA LEU A 90 -12.73 1.95 22.36
C LEU A 90 -11.91 1.76 23.64
N SER A 91 -10.59 1.94 23.58
CA SER A 91 -9.74 1.80 24.77
C SER A 91 -10.09 2.86 25.82
N GLY A 92 -10.35 4.11 25.40
CA GLY A 92 -10.75 5.18 26.30
C GLY A 92 -12.05 4.88 27.05
N LEU A 93 -13.08 4.45 26.33
CA LEU A 93 -14.35 4.05 26.95
C LEU A 93 -14.22 2.81 27.83
N LEU A 94 -13.41 1.82 27.42
CA LEU A 94 -13.17 0.63 28.24
C LEU A 94 -12.47 0.99 29.55
N ILE A 95 -11.43 1.82 29.49
CA ILE A 95 -10.68 2.23 30.69
C ILE A 95 -11.58 3.08 31.60
N GLN A 96 -12.31 4.05 31.07
CA GLN A 96 -13.27 4.84 31.85
C GLN A 96 -14.33 3.95 32.50
N GLY A 97 -14.93 3.01 31.75
CA GLY A 97 -15.95 2.11 32.28
C GLY A 97 -15.42 1.15 33.35
N ILE A 98 -14.17 0.70 33.24
CA ILE A 98 -13.50 -0.08 34.29
C ILE A 98 -13.27 0.78 35.54
N PHE A 99 -12.81 2.02 35.36
CA PHE A 99 -12.53 2.93 36.47
C PHE A 99 -13.80 3.34 37.23
N GLU A 100 -14.88 3.62 36.50
CA GLU A 100 -16.21 3.90 37.05
C GLU A 100 -16.71 2.74 37.91
N ARG A 101 -16.56 1.50 37.42
CA ARG A 101 -16.96 0.30 38.18
C ARG A 101 -16.15 0.06 39.44
N LEU A 102 -14.88 0.45 39.46
CA LEU A 102 -13.97 0.25 40.60
C LEU A 102 -14.07 1.35 41.65
N THR A 103 -14.11 2.61 41.22
CA THR A 103 -14.05 3.79 42.09
C THR A 103 -15.37 4.54 42.23
N GLY A 104 -16.38 4.22 41.43
CA GLY A 104 -17.66 4.92 41.40
C GLY A 104 -17.59 6.31 40.74
N HIS A 105 -16.43 6.71 40.23
CA HIS A 105 -16.19 8.02 39.62
C HIS A 105 -15.49 7.88 38.27
N LEU A 106 -15.78 8.82 37.38
CA LEU A 106 -15.08 8.96 36.11
C LEU A 106 -13.85 9.84 36.28
N VAL A 107 -12.78 9.46 35.58
CA VAL A 107 -11.55 10.24 35.54
C VAL A 107 -11.79 11.48 34.68
N ASN A 108 -11.21 12.62 35.09
CA ASN A 108 -11.28 13.84 34.32
C ASN A 108 -10.78 13.60 32.88
N GLY A 109 -11.63 13.97 31.90
CA GLY A 109 -11.36 13.86 30.46
C GLY A 109 -10.00 14.41 30.03
N TRP A 110 -9.52 15.49 30.66
CA TRP A 110 -8.24 16.11 30.34
C TRP A 110 -7.01 15.25 30.69
N ILE A 111 -7.13 14.37 31.67
CA ILE A 111 -6.03 13.50 32.13
C ILE A 111 -6.08 12.18 31.37
N ILE A 112 -7.27 11.61 31.27
CA ILE A 112 -7.46 10.28 30.68
C ILE A 112 -7.28 10.29 29.16
N SER A 113 -7.59 11.40 28.46
CA SER A 113 -7.40 11.52 27.01
C SER A 113 -5.92 11.35 26.59
N PRO A 114 -4.95 12.15 27.09
CA PRO A 114 -3.56 11.95 26.74
C PRO A 114 -3.01 10.61 27.26
N ALA A 115 -3.41 10.18 28.46
CA ALA A 115 -2.98 8.89 28.99
C ALA A 115 -3.42 7.72 28.09
N CYS A 116 -4.67 7.74 27.61
CA CYS A 116 -5.17 6.76 26.65
C CYS A 116 -4.42 6.85 25.33
N LEU A 117 -4.12 8.05 24.83
CA LEU A 117 -3.37 8.20 23.58
C LEU A 117 -2.06 7.39 23.62
N PHE A 118 -1.27 7.54 24.69
CA PHE A 118 -0.02 6.77 24.85
C PHE A 118 -0.27 5.27 25.03
N LEU A 119 -1.29 4.89 25.80
CA LEU A 119 -1.59 3.48 26.07
C LEU A 119 -2.11 2.73 24.83
N CYS A 120 -2.78 3.45 23.92
CA CYS A 120 -3.32 2.90 22.68
C CYS A 120 -2.26 2.69 21.60
N MET A 121 -1.13 3.41 21.62
CA MET A 121 -0.12 3.35 20.55
C MET A 121 0.35 1.93 20.20
N PRO A 122 0.66 1.05 21.17
CA PRO A 122 1.05 -0.33 20.87
C PRO A 122 -0.08 -1.14 20.21
N LEU A 123 -1.33 -0.91 20.64
CA LEU A 123 -2.51 -1.54 20.06
C LEU A 123 -2.75 -1.06 18.63
N VAL A 124 -2.59 0.25 18.37
CA VAL A 124 -2.71 0.81 17.02
C VAL A 124 -1.67 0.19 16.09
N ARG A 125 -0.41 0.09 16.52
CA ARG A 125 0.66 -0.57 15.74
C ARG A 125 0.33 -2.03 15.43
N PHE A 126 -0.20 -2.77 16.41
CA PHE A 126 -0.58 -4.17 16.20
C PHE A 126 -1.69 -4.30 15.15
N ASN A 127 -2.75 -3.50 15.27
CA ASN A 127 -3.86 -3.49 14.32
C ASN A 127 -3.42 -3.02 12.92
N ALA A 128 -2.59 -1.98 12.84
CA ALA A 128 -2.04 -1.47 11.58
C ALA A 128 -1.20 -2.54 10.87
N LYS A 129 -0.35 -3.27 11.60
CA LYS A 129 0.45 -4.38 11.03
C LYS A 129 -0.42 -5.52 10.49
N ILE A 130 -1.53 -5.82 11.16
CA ILE A 130 -2.49 -6.82 10.66
C ILE A 130 -3.15 -6.32 9.37
N ALA A 131 -3.58 -5.06 9.36
CA ALA A 131 -4.18 -4.45 8.18
C ALA A 131 -3.20 -4.40 7.00
N GLU A 132 -1.93 -4.08 7.24
CA GLU A 132 -0.87 -4.06 6.21
C GLU A 132 -0.68 -5.45 5.58
N LYS A 133 -0.80 -6.52 6.37
CA LYS A 133 -0.69 -7.89 5.86
C LYS A 133 -1.91 -8.32 5.03
N ILE A 134 -3.08 -7.75 5.31
CA ILE A 134 -4.33 -8.04 4.60
C ILE A 134 -4.42 -7.22 3.32
N LEU A 135 -3.89 -6.01 3.33
CA LEU A 135 -3.85 -5.16 2.15
C LEU A 135 -2.93 -5.83 1.12
N PRO A 136 -3.44 -6.18 -0.07
CA PRO A 136 -2.56 -6.59 -1.14
C PRO A 136 -1.65 -5.41 -1.42
N LYS A 137 -0.35 -5.59 -1.17
CA LYS A 137 0.63 -4.64 -1.69
C LYS A 137 0.45 -4.65 -3.20
N ASP A 138 0.41 -3.47 -3.80
CA ASP A 138 0.56 -3.34 -5.24
C ASP A 138 1.95 -3.90 -5.58
N GLU A 139 2.00 -5.23 -5.73
CA GLU A 139 2.94 -5.88 -6.60
C GLU A 139 2.60 -5.28 -7.94
N THR A 140 3.28 -4.18 -8.26
CA THR A 140 3.34 -3.65 -9.62
C THR A 140 3.43 -4.87 -10.51
N THR A 141 2.62 -4.90 -11.56
CA THR A 141 2.62 -5.96 -12.59
C THR A 141 3.97 -6.02 -13.34
N ALA A 142 5.09 -5.79 -12.67
CA ALA A 142 6.38 -6.37 -12.94
C ALA A 142 6.26 -7.89 -12.76
N ILE A 143 5.57 -8.52 -13.71
CA ILE A 143 5.77 -9.94 -14.02
C ILE A 143 7.28 -10.16 -14.00
N HIS A 144 7.73 -11.14 -13.22
CA HIS A 144 9.13 -11.54 -13.25
C HIS A 144 9.47 -11.80 -14.71
N ILE A 145 10.43 -11.04 -15.25
CA ILE A 145 10.92 -11.20 -16.63
C ILE A 145 11.25 -12.68 -16.92
N GLU A 146 11.58 -13.48 -15.91
CA GLU A 146 11.72 -14.93 -16.00
C GLU A 146 10.45 -15.70 -16.44
N GLU A 147 9.23 -15.24 -16.18
CA GLU A 147 7.97 -15.87 -16.64
C GLU A 147 7.75 -15.77 -18.15
N LEU A 148 8.49 -14.87 -18.82
CA LEU A 148 8.49 -14.77 -20.28
C LEU A 148 9.33 -15.90 -20.92
N ILE A 149 10.15 -16.61 -20.14
CA ILE A 149 10.92 -17.76 -20.62
C ILE A 149 9.97 -18.88 -21.07
N GLY A 150 10.25 -19.46 -22.23
CA GLY A 150 9.43 -20.48 -22.88
C GLY A 150 8.27 -19.93 -23.71
N ARG A 151 8.05 -18.60 -23.74
CA ARG A 151 7.02 -17.98 -24.58
C ARG A 151 7.56 -17.65 -25.98
N THR A 152 6.65 -17.68 -26.94
CA THR A 152 6.93 -17.27 -28.32
C THR A 152 6.86 -15.74 -28.43
N ALA A 153 7.96 -15.13 -28.84
CA ALA A 153 8.08 -13.74 -29.20
C ALA A 153 8.18 -13.58 -30.72
N ILE A 154 7.84 -12.39 -31.24
CA ILE A 154 7.98 -12.04 -32.65
C ILE A 154 8.93 -10.86 -32.75
N ILE A 155 9.97 -10.98 -33.58
CA ILE A 155 10.92 -9.88 -33.80
C ILE A 155 10.21 -8.77 -34.58
N ILE A 156 10.20 -7.56 -34.05
CA ILE A 156 9.50 -6.41 -34.64
C ILE A 156 10.44 -5.35 -35.19
N LEU A 157 11.68 -5.27 -34.70
CA LEU A 157 12.61 -4.21 -35.09
C LEU A 157 14.05 -4.73 -35.12
N GLY A 158 14.66 -4.66 -36.31
CA GLY A 158 16.03 -5.09 -36.55
C GLY A 158 16.18 -6.60 -36.76
N ASP A 159 17.42 -7.01 -37.00
CA ASP A 159 17.83 -8.41 -37.05
C ASP A 159 18.61 -8.74 -35.78
N ALA A 160 18.22 -9.79 -35.05
CA ALA A 160 18.96 -10.23 -33.87
C ALA A 160 20.24 -10.95 -34.30
N ARG A 161 21.39 -10.46 -33.83
CA ARG A 161 22.70 -11.08 -34.04
C ARG A 161 23.42 -11.21 -32.70
N ALA A 162 24.44 -12.06 -32.63
CA ALA A 162 25.29 -12.14 -31.46
C ALA A 162 25.91 -10.75 -31.17
N ASN A 163 25.77 -10.27 -29.92
CA ASN A 163 26.16 -8.92 -29.48
C ASN A 163 25.39 -7.74 -30.12
N SER A 164 24.30 -8.00 -30.84
CA SER A 164 23.42 -6.97 -31.41
C SER A 164 21.96 -7.40 -31.20
N PRO A 165 21.39 -7.14 -30.01
CA PRO A 165 20.03 -7.53 -29.69
C PRO A 165 19.02 -6.78 -30.55
N ALA A 166 17.95 -7.48 -30.94
CA ALA A 166 16.81 -6.90 -31.64
C ALA A 166 15.58 -6.85 -30.74
N GLN A 167 14.64 -5.97 -31.05
CA GLN A 167 13.41 -5.85 -30.25
C GLN A 167 12.39 -6.89 -30.73
N ALA A 168 11.84 -7.65 -29.79
CA ALA A 168 10.74 -8.57 -30.03
C ALA A 168 9.55 -8.24 -29.13
N LYS A 169 8.35 -8.53 -29.63
CA LYS A 169 7.12 -8.49 -28.85
C LYS A 169 6.79 -9.88 -28.34
N VAL A 170 6.49 -10.01 -27.06
CA VAL A 170 6.03 -11.25 -26.44
C VAL A 170 4.70 -10.98 -25.73
N GLN A 171 3.78 -11.93 -25.80
CA GLN A 171 2.52 -11.85 -25.07
C GLN A 171 2.61 -12.68 -23.80
N ASP A 172 2.27 -12.09 -22.66
CA ASP A 172 2.23 -12.80 -21.39
C ASP A 172 0.99 -13.70 -21.25
N GLN A 173 0.84 -14.36 -20.10
CA GLN A 173 -0.30 -15.24 -19.82
C GLN A 173 -1.64 -14.50 -19.66
N TYR A 174 -1.60 -13.19 -19.45
CA TYR A 174 -2.77 -12.33 -19.28
C TYR A 174 -3.13 -11.56 -20.57
N GLY A 175 -2.35 -11.73 -21.64
CA GLY A 175 -2.58 -11.10 -22.93
C GLY A 175 -1.87 -9.76 -23.12
N HIS A 176 -1.08 -9.26 -22.16
CA HIS A 176 -0.34 -8.02 -22.32
C HIS A 176 0.90 -8.23 -23.21
N THR A 177 1.21 -7.21 -24.01
CA THR A 177 2.37 -7.24 -24.92
C THR A 177 3.56 -6.57 -24.25
N HIS A 178 4.65 -7.31 -24.10
CA HIS A 178 5.92 -6.84 -23.59
C HIS A 178 6.94 -6.74 -24.72
N TYR A 179 7.75 -5.68 -24.68
CA TYR A 179 8.82 -5.47 -25.65
C TYR A 179 10.16 -5.81 -25.01
N VAL A 180 10.80 -6.85 -25.49
CA VAL A 180 12.04 -7.38 -24.93
C VAL A 180 13.16 -7.37 -25.96
N LEU A 181 14.39 -7.19 -25.50
CA LEU A 181 15.59 -7.33 -26.33
C LEU A 181 15.97 -8.79 -26.42
N VAL A 182 16.28 -9.26 -27.63
CA VAL A 182 16.52 -10.66 -27.91
C VAL A 182 17.79 -10.84 -28.72
N GLU A 183 18.61 -11.80 -28.30
CA GLU A 183 19.83 -12.24 -28.97
C GLU A 183 19.71 -13.72 -29.37
N PRO A 184 20.35 -14.17 -30.45
CA PRO A 184 20.30 -15.57 -30.85
C PRO A 184 21.17 -16.46 -29.96
N ALA A 185 20.61 -17.59 -29.51
CA ALA A 185 21.34 -18.58 -28.71
C ALA A 185 22.44 -19.30 -29.51
N ASN A 186 22.17 -19.66 -30.77
CA ASN A 186 23.07 -20.46 -31.62
C ASN A 186 23.84 -19.64 -32.68
N GLY A 187 23.89 -18.31 -32.53
CA GLY A 187 24.56 -17.42 -33.50
C GLY A 187 23.86 -17.27 -34.85
N GLU A 188 22.70 -17.91 -35.05
CA GLU A 188 21.86 -17.71 -36.23
C GLU A 188 21.24 -16.31 -36.23
N ILE A 189 21.18 -15.67 -37.39
CA ILE A 189 20.57 -14.35 -37.52
C ILE A 189 19.05 -14.51 -37.53
N LEU A 190 18.39 -13.98 -36.51
CA LEU A 190 16.93 -13.98 -36.43
C LEU A 190 16.41 -12.70 -37.08
N LYS A 191 15.56 -12.83 -38.10
CA LYS A 191 15.10 -11.69 -38.90
C LYS A 191 13.83 -11.07 -38.34
N GLN A 192 13.58 -9.82 -38.70
CA GLN A 192 12.30 -9.16 -38.44
C GLN A 192 11.12 -9.99 -38.97
N GLY A 193 10.04 -10.08 -38.19
CA GLY A 193 8.82 -10.84 -38.50
C GLY A 193 8.89 -12.32 -38.12
N GLN A 194 10.03 -12.81 -37.62
CA GLN A 194 10.22 -14.21 -37.28
C GLN A 194 9.75 -14.51 -35.85
N SER A 195 9.10 -15.67 -35.68
CA SER A 195 8.72 -16.19 -34.37
C SER A 195 9.90 -16.90 -33.72
N VAL A 196 10.16 -16.59 -32.46
CA VAL A 196 11.29 -17.11 -31.67
C VAL A 196 10.82 -17.48 -30.27
N ILE A 197 11.40 -18.50 -29.65
CA ILE A 197 11.12 -18.87 -28.26
C ILE A 197 12.20 -18.27 -27.36
N LEU A 198 11.79 -17.58 -26.31
CA LEU A 198 12.67 -17.05 -25.27
C LEU A 198 13.17 -18.21 -24.39
N MET A 199 14.49 -18.32 -24.17
CA MET A 199 15.10 -19.45 -23.46
C MET A 199 15.70 -19.07 -22.11
N ASP A 200 16.57 -18.05 -22.09
CA ASP A 200 17.27 -17.65 -20.87
C ASP A 200 17.48 -16.14 -20.85
N LYS A 201 17.59 -15.58 -19.65
CA LYS A 201 17.80 -14.15 -19.42
C LYS A 201 19.30 -13.85 -19.45
N THR A 202 19.70 -12.90 -20.29
CA THR A 202 21.06 -12.37 -20.35
C THR A 202 21.12 -10.97 -19.76
N ARG A 203 22.34 -10.42 -19.64
CA ARG A 203 22.58 -9.09 -19.05
C ARG A 203 21.89 -7.95 -19.82
N ASN A 204 21.64 -8.15 -21.11
CA ASN A 204 21.08 -7.13 -22.02
C ASN A 204 19.69 -7.48 -22.54
N GLY A 205 19.10 -8.63 -22.17
CA GLY A 205 17.84 -9.10 -22.74
C GLY A 205 17.61 -10.60 -22.54
N PHE A 206 17.19 -11.29 -23.58
CA PHE A 206 16.96 -12.74 -23.59
C PHE A 206 17.69 -13.42 -24.73
N GLN A 207 18.07 -14.68 -24.53
CA GLN A 207 18.42 -15.56 -25.62
C GLN A 207 17.16 -16.17 -26.21
N ALA A 208 17.11 -16.27 -27.54
CA ALA A 208 16.05 -16.96 -28.23
C ALA A 208 16.55 -17.89 -29.34
N MET A 209 15.70 -18.85 -29.64
CA MET A 209 15.86 -19.78 -30.76
C MET A 209 14.67 -19.66 -31.69
N LYS A 210 14.90 -19.86 -32.98
CA LYS A 210 13.83 -19.93 -33.97
C LYS A 210 12.89 -21.11 -33.65
N VAL A 211 11.58 -20.86 -33.76
CA VAL A 211 10.53 -21.90 -33.67
C VAL A 211 10.46 -22.71 -34.96
#